data_AF-A0A6C0K0K0-F1
#
_entry.id   AF-A0A6C0K0K0-F1
#
_cell.length_a   1.000
_cell.length_b   1.000
_cell.length_c   1.000
_cell.angle_alpha   90.00
_cell.angle_beta   90.00
_cell.angle_gamma   90.00
#
_symmetry.space_group_name_H-M   'P 1'
#
loop_
_entity.id
_entity.type
_entity.pdbx_description
1 polymer ?
#
loop_
_entity_poly.entity_id
_entity_poly.type
_entity_poly.pdbx_seq_one_letter_code
_entity_poly.pdbx_strand_id
1 'polypeptide(L)'
;MALKAYRLAKNSISLTLFLKEQLDMGDRYATYSLNAARPSGAIHKASKVPHTSHTNPQHTGFLGPEPTGYSRYISRFFQYSFYLTIICLLSFVLLIVLQFMGFKTFSLLPDDGGLITVPLLPTNRQVSFPKGLMAANASANFLHTVPSNYTISFDVFIQSNFVDPSIPRVLLYRALSPVILTSSDTTIGRIANKMPQTNFILYLDPYTNDLMANVYVMPSDALSGSPSGSPSGTPSGSPSGSSVRVISMPSIKNVPIKTPFRITMMLSDILLEVYINGDLQKSVPLIGGSPITVPSNSNFYGPPSIVGQSVAISNLSFWNTPLSSHSIRTYGKEAFNSTVFTN
;
A
#
# COMPACT_ATOMS: atom_id res chain seq x y z
N MET A 1 -5.00 -28.59 4.14
CA MET A 1 -4.66 -27.90 5.41
C MET A 1 -3.57 -28.60 6.23
N ALA A 2 -3.61 -29.93 6.42
CA ALA A 2 -2.61 -30.67 7.21
C ALA A 2 -1.14 -30.48 6.74
N LEU A 3 -0.87 -30.40 5.44
CA LEU A 3 0.49 -30.20 4.91
C LEU A 3 1.09 -28.81 5.23
N LYS A 4 0.23 -27.79 5.43
CA LYS A 4 0.65 -26.43 5.81
C LYS A 4 0.95 -26.35 7.31
N ALA A 5 0.19 -27.08 8.13
CA ALA A 5 0.47 -27.25 9.56
C ALA A 5 1.78 -28.04 9.81
N TYR A 6 2.06 -29.08 9.01
CA TYR A 6 3.30 -29.84 9.10
C TYR A 6 4.54 -29.00 8.74
N ARG A 7 4.46 -28.14 7.71
CA ARG A 7 5.56 -27.23 7.35
C ARG A 7 5.82 -26.16 8.42
N LEU A 8 4.78 -25.70 9.12
CA LEU A 8 4.93 -24.76 10.25
C LEU A 8 5.55 -25.44 11.48
N ALA A 9 5.17 -26.69 11.78
CA ALA A 9 5.77 -27.47 12.87
C ALA A 9 7.25 -27.84 12.61
N LYS A 10 7.65 -28.01 11.34
CA LYS A 10 9.06 -28.26 11.00
C LYS A 10 9.94 -27.02 11.25
N ASN A 11 9.40 -25.82 11.05
CA ASN A 11 10.15 -24.59 11.27
C ASN A 11 10.27 -24.22 12.76
N SER A 12 9.33 -24.63 13.63
CA SER A 12 9.45 -24.39 15.07
C SER A 12 10.58 -25.18 15.72
N ILE A 13 10.89 -26.39 15.22
CA ILE A 13 12.02 -27.20 15.70
C ILE A 13 13.37 -26.52 15.43
N SER A 14 13.52 -25.83 14.30
CA SER A 14 14.74 -25.08 13.97
C SER A 14 14.95 -23.89 14.89
N LEU A 15 13.87 -23.26 15.36
CA LEU A 15 13.96 -22.13 16.29
C LEU A 15 14.43 -22.58 17.69
N THR A 16 13.96 -23.75 18.15
CA THR A 16 14.38 -24.31 19.45
C THR A 16 15.85 -24.71 19.45
N LEU A 17 16.35 -25.25 18.33
CA LEU A 17 17.78 -25.55 18.16
C LEU A 17 18.64 -24.29 18.15
N PHE A 18 18.21 -23.24 17.46
CA PHE A 18 18.90 -21.94 17.45
C PHE A 18 18.95 -21.30 18.85
N LEU A 19 17.84 -21.35 19.60
CA LEU A 19 17.79 -20.82 20.97
C LEU A 19 18.68 -21.61 21.94
N LYS A 20 18.79 -22.94 21.76
CA LYS A 20 19.69 -23.78 22.55
C LYS A 20 21.16 -23.44 22.26
N GLU A 21 21.51 -23.14 21.01
CA GLU A 21 22.86 -22.75 20.62
C GLU A 21 23.25 -21.36 21.17
N GLN A 22 22.31 -20.41 21.20
CA GLN A 22 22.53 -19.09 21.81
C GLN A 22 22.72 -19.16 23.33
N LEU A 23 21.98 -20.05 24.02
CA LEU A 23 22.15 -20.29 25.46
C LEU A 23 23.51 -20.93 25.76
N ASP A 24 23.95 -21.90 24.95
CA ASP A 24 25.26 -22.56 25.13
C ASP A 24 26.45 -21.62 24.84
N MET A 25 26.27 -20.63 23.94
CA MET A 25 27.27 -19.57 23.74
C MET A 25 27.37 -18.64 24.95
N GLY A 26 26.26 -18.29 25.60
CA GLY A 26 26.24 -17.43 26.79
C GLY A 26 27.07 -18.01 27.95
N ASP A 27 26.96 -19.31 28.21
CA ASP A 27 27.71 -19.99 29.26
C ASP A 27 29.22 -20.05 28.97
N ARG A 28 29.62 -20.12 27.68
CA ARG A 28 31.05 -20.11 27.32
C ARG A 28 31.70 -18.75 27.57
N TYR A 29 30.99 -17.64 27.37
CA TYR A 29 31.55 -16.30 27.64
C TYR A 29 31.70 -16.00 29.14
N ALA A 30 30.87 -16.61 30.01
CA ALA A 30 31.02 -16.46 31.45
C ALA A 30 32.34 -17.07 31.96
N THR A 31 32.79 -18.18 31.38
CA THR A 31 34.00 -18.91 31.80
C THR A 31 35.31 -18.22 31.37
N TYR A 32 35.31 -17.44 30.29
CA TYR A 32 36.50 -16.72 29.84
C TYR A 32 36.81 -15.45 30.66
N SER A 33 35.83 -14.86 31.35
CA SER A 33 36.07 -13.66 32.17
C SER A 33 36.74 -13.95 33.53
N LEU A 34 36.69 -15.21 34.01
CA LEU A 34 37.27 -15.58 35.31
C LEU A 34 38.77 -15.93 35.25
N ASN A 35 39.32 -16.19 34.06
CA ASN A 35 40.73 -16.63 33.91
C ASN A 35 41.72 -15.53 33.48
N ALA A 36 41.26 -14.29 33.27
CA ALA A 36 42.11 -13.19 32.81
C ALA A 36 42.86 -12.44 33.93
N ALA A 37 42.72 -12.82 35.20
CA ALA A 37 43.38 -12.17 36.33
C ALA A 37 44.38 -13.10 37.04
N ARG A 38 45.43 -13.52 36.34
CA ARG A 38 46.59 -14.18 36.96
C ARG A 38 47.86 -13.38 36.66
N PRO A 39 48.37 -12.56 37.60
CA PRO A 39 49.62 -11.86 37.37
C PRO A 39 50.79 -12.86 37.40
N SER A 40 51.53 -12.88 36.30
CA SER A 40 52.82 -13.56 36.16
C SER A 40 53.86 -12.82 37.00
N GLY A 41 54.50 -13.51 37.95
CA GLY A 41 55.45 -12.91 38.89
C GLY A 41 56.49 -13.89 39.41
N ALA A 42 57.63 -13.92 38.70
CA ALA A 42 59.00 -14.09 39.17
C ALA A 42 59.42 -15.33 40.00
N ILE A 43 60.30 -16.09 39.35
CA ILE A 43 61.27 -17.05 39.87
C ILE A 43 62.34 -16.32 40.69
N HIS A 44 62.65 -16.77 41.91
CA HIS A 44 63.99 -16.61 42.51
C HIS A 44 64.38 -17.83 43.35
N LYS A 45 65.63 -18.27 43.15
CA LYS A 45 66.26 -19.47 43.71
C LYS A 45 66.77 -19.29 45.15
N ALA A 46 66.62 -20.37 45.93
CA ALA A 46 67.53 -21.01 46.88
C ALA A 46 68.19 -20.20 48.02
N SER A 47 67.96 -20.64 49.27
CA SER A 47 69.04 -20.99 50.19
C SER A 47 68.53 -21.86 51.35
N LYS A 48 69.42 -22.71 51.86
CA LYS A 48 69.26 -23.83 52.79
C LYS A 48 69.67 -23.39 54.19
N VAL A 49 69.01 -23.90 55.24
CA VAL A 49 69.55 -24.39 56.55
C VAL A 49 68.41 -24.42 57.60
N PRO A 50 68.36 -25.42 58.51
CA PRO A 50 67.20 -25.70 59.35
C PRO A 50 67.37 -25.18 60.79
N HIS A 51 66.26 -24.80 61.45
CA HIS A 51 66.06 -25.07 62.88
C HIS A 51 64.61 -24.85 63.32
N THR A 52 64.15 -25.83 64.10
CA THR A 52 63.03 -25.89 65.05
C THR A 52 62.52 -24.57 65.63
N SER A 53 61.19 -24.37 65.64
CA SER A 53 60.34 -24.28 66.85
C SER A 53 58.95 -23.72 66.54
N HIS A 54 57.97 -24.26 67.27
CA HIS A 54 56.56 -23.86 67.31
C HIS A 54 56.33 -22.34 67.30
N THR A 55 55.41 -21.85 66.46
CA THR A 55 54.34 -20.92 66.87
C THR A 55 53.24 -20.80 65.81
N ASN A 56 52.04 -20.58 66.32
CA ASN A 56 50.70 -20.57 65.74
C ASN A 56 50.54 -19.61 64.52
N PRO A 57 49.90 -20.00 63.41
CA PRO A 57 49.77 -19.13 62.24
C PRO A 57 48.73 -18.02 62.52
N GLN A 58 49.20 -16.77 62.61
CA GLN A 58 48.31 -15.63 62.53
C GLN A 58 47.89 -15.41 61.07
N HIS A 59 46.58 -15.55 60.88
CA HIS A 59 45.85 -15.40 59.65
C HIS A 59 45.88 -13.92 59.21
N THR A 60 46.88 -13.51 58.42
CA THR A 60 46.89 -12.18 57.79
C THR A 60 45.83 -12.16 56.70
N GLY A 61 44.65 -11.61 57.03
CA GLY A 61 43.54 -11.41 56.10
C GLY A 61 43.97 -10.53 54.93
N PHE A 62 44.08 -11.13 53.75
CA PHE A 62 44.19 -10.43 52.49
C PHE A 62 42.86 -9.70 52.24
N LEU A 63 42.82 -8.41 52.57
CA LEU A 63 41.74 -7.51 52.20
C LEU A 63 41.81 -7.28 50.69
N GLY A 64 41.24 -8.22 49.93
CA GLY A 64 41.01 -8.03 48.50
C GLY A 64 40.18 -6.77 48.28
N PRO A 65 40.42 -6.01 47.20
CA PRO A 65 39.68 -4.80 46.92
C PRO A 65 38.19 -5.11 46.91
N GLU A 66 37.43 -4.46 47.79
CA GLU A 66 35.98 -4.63 47.82
C GLU A 66 35.44 -4.36 46.42
N PRO A 67 34.66 -5.29 45.84
CA PRO A 67 34.07 -5.09 44.53
C PRO A 67 33.24 -3.81 44.59
N THR A 68 33.68 -2.80 43.83
CA THR A 68 33.07 -1.49 43.80
C THR A 68 31.57 -1.63 43.53
N GLY A 69 30.74 -0.91 44.30
CA GLY A 69 29.28 -1.06 44.28
C GLY A 69 28.64 -0.97 42.89
N TYR A 70 29.35 -0.38 41.92
CA TYR A 70 29.00 -0.33 40.50
C TYR A 70 28.69 -1.70 39.87
N SER A 71 29.42 -2.76 40.24
CA SER A 71 29.20 -4.12 39.70
C SER A 71 27.81 -4.68 40.09
N ARG A 72 27.32 -4.37 41.29
CA ARG A 72 26.00 -4.84 41.76
C ARG A 72 24.84 -4.16 41.03
N TYR A 73 24.98 -2.88 40.68
CA TYR A 73 23.94 -2.16 39.93
C TYR A 73 23.78 -2.67 38.51
N ILE A 74 24.90 -2.92 37.82
CA ILE A 74 24.89 -3.47 36.45
C ILE A 74 24.26 -4.86 36.42
N SER A 75 24.63 -5.73 37.36
CA SER A 75 24.06 -7.08 37.45
C SER A 75 22.54 -7.05 37.65
N ARG A 76 22.03 -6.20 38.56
CA ARG A 76 20.58 -6.04 38.77
C ARG A 76 19.86 -5.47 37.55
N PHE A 77 20.46 -4.50 36.88
CA PHE A 77 19.90 -3.93 35.65
C PHE A 77 19.70 -5.01 34.59
N PHE A 78 20.73 -5.83 34.32
CA PHE A 78 20.61 -6.92 33.35
C PHE A 78 19.56 -7.94 33.75
N GLN A 79 19.53 -8.34 35.02
CA GLN A 79 18.52 -9.26 35.54
C GLN A 79 17.09 -8.73 35.32
N TYR A 80 16.83 -7.45 35.63
CA TYR A 80 15.52 -6.85 35.39
C TYR A 80 15.18 -6.72 33.90
N SER A 81 16.15 -6.34 33.06
CA SER A 81 15.94 -6.26 31.61
C SER A 81 15.62 -7.63 30.99
N PHE A 82 16.24 -8.69 31.48
CA PHE A 82 15.97 -10.06 31.07
C PHE A 82 14.55 -10.48 31.43
N TYR A 83 14.12 -10.24 32.68
CA TYR A 83 12.74 -10.54 33.10
C TYR A 83 11.70 -9.73 32.31
N LEU A 84 11.95 -8.44 32.07
CA LEU A 84 11.09 -7.59 31.25
C LEU A 84 10.95 -8.16 29.83
N THR A 85 12.06 -8.59 29.22
CA THR A 85 12.07 -9.18 27.87
C THR A 85 11.25 -10.47 27.82
N ILE A 86 11.38 -11.35 28.82
CA ILE A 86 10.56 -12.57 28.93
C ILE A 86 9.08 -12.22 29.06
N ILE A 87 8.72 -11.26 29.91
CA ILE A 87 7.33 -10.84 30.10
C ILE A 87 6.75 -10.28 28.80
N CYS A 88 7.50 -9.44 28.09
CA CYS A 88 7.10 -8.92 26.77
C CYS A 88 6.90 -10.05 25.75
N LEU A 89 7.81 -11.02 25.71
CA LEU A 89 7.71 -12.18 24.81
C LEU A 89 6.47 -13.03 25.11
N LEU A 90 6.23 -13.35 26.38
CA LEU A 90 5.06 -14.13 26.80
C LEU A 90 3.76 -13.40 26.48
N SER A 91 3.72 -12.08 26.72
CA SER A 91 2.57 -11.23 26.37
C SER A 91 2.33 -11.22 24.85
N PHE A 92 3.39 -11.12 24.05
CA PHE A 92 3.30 -11.17 22.59
C PHE A 92 2.77 -12.51 22.08
N VAL A 93 3.28 -13.63 22.61
CA VAL A 93 2.80 -14.98 22.27
C VAL A 93 1.32 -15.15 22.66
N LEU A 94 0.92 -14.67 23.83
CA LEU A 94 -0.47 -14.69 24.27
C LEU A 94 -1.38 -13.91 23.30
N LEU A 95 -0.98 -12.69 22.89
CA LEU A 95 -1.73 -11.89 21.91
C LEU A 95 -1.87 -12.60 20.56
N ILE A 96 -0.85 -13.34 20.12
CA ILE A 96 -0.90 -14.17 18.90
C ILE A 96 -1.90 -15.31 19.08
N VAL A 97 -1.86 -16.04 20.20
CA VAL A 97 -2.79 -17.14 20.46
C VAL A 97 -4.23 -16.63 20.48
N LEU A 98 -4.50 -15.52 21.15
CA LEU A 98 -5.81 -14.87 21.17
C LEU A 98 -6.28 -14.50 19.75
N GLN A 99 -5.38 -13.97 18.92
CA GLN A 99 -5.65 -13.70 17.50
C GLN A 99 -6.09 -14.97 16.75
N PHE A 100 -5.43 -16.11 16.98
CA PHE A 100 -5.79 -17.38 16.35
C PHE A 100 -7.06 -18.01 16.90
N MET A 101 -7.45 -17.69 18.14
CA MET A 101 -8.71 -18.13 18.75
C MET A 101 -9.92 -17.30 18.30
N GLY A 102 -9.72 -16.32 17.41
CA GLY A 102 -10.78 -15.48 16.86
C GLY A 102 -11.01 -14.17 17.61
N PHE A 103 -10.28 -13.91 18.70
CA PHE A 103 -10.23 -12.58 19.29
C PHE A 103 -9.37 -11.71 18.41
N LYS A 104 -9.97 -10.79 17.66
CA LYS A 104 -9.22 -9.87 16.81
C LYS A 104 -8.49 -8.86 17.70
N THR A 105 -7.25 -9.15 18.05
CA THR A 105 -6.41 -8.27 18.89
C THR A 105 -5.71 -7.22 18.05
N PHE A 106 -5.22 -7.62 16.88
CA PHE A 106 -4.61 -6.72 15.89
C PHE A 106 -5.57 -6.49 14.73
N SER A 107 -5.85 -5.22 14.44
CA SER A 107 -6.52 -4.81 13.22
C SER A 107 -5.45 -4.45 12.20
N LEU A 108 -5.30 -5.25 11.16
CA LEU A 108 -4.45 -4.89 10.02
C LEU A 108 -5.21 -3.99 9.05
N LEU A 109 -6.51 -4.24 8.87
CA LEU A 109 -7.36 -3.41 8.01
C LEU A 109 -8.09 -2.35 8.84
N PRO A 110 -8.40 -1.19 8.23
CA PRO A 110 -9.46 -0.33 8.75
C PRO A 110 -10.75 -1.17 8.87
N ASP A 111 -11.43 -1.12 10.01
CA ASP A 111 -12.70 -1.83 10.28
C ASP A 111 -12.64 -3.37 10.49
N ASP A 112 -11.46 -4.00 10.66
CA ASP A 112 -11.39 -5.43 11.03
C ASP A 112 -11.92 -5.68 12.46
N GLY A 113 -12.08 -4.62 13.27
CA GLY A 113 -12.59 -4.69 14.63
C GLY A 113 -11.54 -5.11 15.65
N GLY A 114 -10.26 -4.99 15.31
CA GLY A 114 -9.16 -5.26 16.23
C GLY A 114 -8.95 -4.16 17.27
N LEU A 115 -8.64 -4.53 18.51
CA LEU A 115 -8.38 -3.60 19.63
C LEU A 115 -7.18 -2.68 19.38
N ILE A 116 -6.13 -3.21 18.74
CA ILE A 116 -4.91 -2.47 18.41
C ILE A 116 -4.86 -2.35 16.89
N THR A 117 -5.09 -1.14 16.38
CA THR A 117 -4.83 -0.86 14.97
C THR A 117 -3.32 -0.83 14.77
N VAL A 118 -2.80 -1.86 14.10
CA VAL A 118 -1.43 -1.77 13.61
C VAL A 118 -1.54 -0.86 12.40
N PRO A 119 -0.86 0.31 12.37
CA PRO A 119 -0.74 1.05 11.13
C PRO A 119 -0.02 0.11 10.16
N LEU A 120 -0.79 -0.58 9.30
CA LEU A 120 -0.22 -1.12 8.09
C LEU A 120 0.51 0.06 7.46
N LEU A 121 1.80 -0.14 7.18
CA LEU A 121 2.58 0.74 6.34
C LEU A 121 1.65 1.30 5.28
N PRO A 122 1.46 2.62 5.27
CA PRO A 122 0.39 3.11 4.48
C PRO A 122 0.81 2.97 3.02
N THR A 123 -0.12 3.33 2.15
CA THR A 123 0.28 4.25 1.08
C THR A 123 1.08 3.69 -0.09
N ASN A 124 0.49 2.75 -0.85
CA ASN A 124 0.53 2.98 -2.30
C ASN A 124 -0.45 4.08 -2.71
N ARG A 125 -1.28 4.54 -1.76
CA ARG A 125 -2.08 5.77 -1.84
C ARG A 125 -1.17 6.96 -2.07
N GLN A 126 -1.28 7.53 -3.26
CA GLN A 126 -0.72 8.82 -3.60
C GLN A 126 -1.87 9.80 -3.74
N VAL A 127 -1.70 11.04 -3.25
CA VAL A 127 -2.75 12.06 -3.27
C VAL A 127 -2.24 13.28 -4.03
N SER A 128 -3.05 13.75 -4.97
CA SER A 128 -2.88 15.02 -5.66
C SER A 128 -4.02 15.96 -5.28
N PHE A 129 -3.74 17.26 -5.27
CA PHE A 129 -4.70 18.30 -4.87
C PHE A 129 -5.34 18.05 -3.48
N PRO A 130 -4.55 17.76 -2.42
CA PRO A 130 -5.09 17.48 -1.08
C PRO A 130 -5.77 18.70 -0.44
N LYS A 131 -5.43 19.91 -0.93
CA LYS A 131 -6.02 21.17 -0.53
C LYS A 131 -6.21 21.99 -1.80
N GLY A 132 -7.46 22.16 -2.23
CA GLY A 132 -7.81 22.96 -3.39
C GLY A 132 -8.38 22.17 -4.56
N LEU A 133 -8.88 22.91 -5.54
CA LEU A 133 -9.50 22.37 -6.74
C LEU A 133 -8.42 22.01 -7.77
N MET A 134 -8.62 20.88 -8.44
CA MET A 134 -7.90 20.52 -9.64
C MET A 134 -8.33 21.49 -10.74
N ALA A 135 -7.41 22.37 -11.15
CA ALA A 135 -7.67 23.31 -12.24
C ALA A 135 -7.99 22.57 -13.54
N ALA A 136 -8.69 23.25 -14.46
CA ALA A 136 -9.01 22.65 -15.74
C ALA A 136 -7.74 22.28 -16.51
N ASN A 137 -7.75 21.11 -17.17
CA ASN A 137 -6.57 20.51 -17.83
C ASN A 137 -5.36 20.25 -16.92
N ALA A 138 -5.46 20.40 -15.59
CA ALA A 138 -4.36 20.09 -14.68
C ALA A 138 -4.03 18.60 -14.75
N SER A 139 -2.76 18.27 -14.52
CA SER A 139 -2.25 16.90 -14.48
C SER A 139 -2.02 16.47 -13.03
N ALA A 140 -2.45 15.26 -12.69
CA ALA A 140 -2.02 14.56 -11.49
C ALA A 140 -0.98 13.51 -11.87
N ASN A 141 0.25 13.74 -11.44
CA ASN A 141 1.38 12.86 -11.71
C ASN A 141 1.54 11.89 -10.53
N PHE A 142 1.23 10.63 -10.77
CA PHE A 142 1.45 9.56 -9.79
C PHE A 142 2.66 8.71 -10.21
N LEU A 143 3.41 8.21 -9.24
CA LEU A 143 4.49 7.27 -9.43
C LEU A 143 3.93 5.86 -9.63
N HIS A 144 4.62 5.04 -10.44
CA HIS A 144 4.30 3.62 -10.64
C HIS A 144 2.85 3.37 -11.10
N THR A 145 2.34 4.20 -12.01
CA THR A 145 1.00 4.00 -12.58
C THR A 145 0.97 2.76 -13.46
N VAL A 146 0.09 1.81 -13.11
CA VAL A 146 -0.17 0.60 -13.88
C VAL A 146 -1.32 0.82 -14.88
N PRO A 147 -1.35 0.13 -16.03
CA PRO A 147 -2.42 0.30 -17.03
C PRO A 147 -3.79 -0.21 -16.57
N SER A 148 -3.83 -1.16 -15.64
CA SER A 148 -5.02 -1.77 -15.04
C SER A 148 -4.68 -2.22 -13.61
N ASN A 149 -5.64 -2.79 -12.88
CA ASN A 149 -5.50 -3.23 -11.49
C ASN A 149 -5.12 -2.09 -10.53
N TYR A 150 -5.86 -1.00 -10.59
CA TYR A 150 -5.68 0.15 -9.72
C TYR A 150 -7.01 0.69 -9.21
N THR A 151 -6.94 1.53 -8.19
CA THR A 151 -8.08 2.27 -7.65
C THR A 151 -7.79 3.76 -7.70
N ILE A 152 -8.79 4.54 -8.10
CA ILE A 152 -8.77 6.00 -7.99
C ILE A 152 -9.97 6.46 -7.17
N SER A 153 -9.79 7.52 -6.40
CA SER A 153 -10.86 8.14 -5.63
C SER A 153 -10.70 9.65 -5.63
N PHE A 154 -11.78 10.39 -5.81
CA PHE A 154 -11.72 11.86 -5.81
C PHE A 154 -13.07 12.46 -5.46
N ASP A 155 -13.01 13.69 -4.97
CA ASP A 155 -14.18 14.46 -4.60
C ASP A 155 -14.64 15.28 -5.81
N VAL A 156 -15.94 15.27 -6.06
CA VAL A 156 -16.58 15.93 -7.19
C VAL A 156 -17.61 16.91 -6.68
N PHE A 157 -17.63 18.09 -7.27
CA PHE A 157 -18.68 19.08 -7.08
C PHE A 157 -19.18 19.54 -8.43
N ILE A 158 -20.49 19.41 -8.64
CA ILE A 158 -21.16 19.81 -9.88
C ILE A 158 -21.86 21.14 -9.63
N GLN A 159 -21.45 22.17 -10.38
CA GLN A 159 -22.13 23.46 -10.38
C GLN A 159 -23.44 23.35 -11.18
N SER A 160 -24.47 24.11 -10.79
CA SER A 160 -25.74 24.12 -11.52
C SER A 160 -25.71 24.88 -12.83
N ASN A 161 -24.71 25.75 -13.01
CA ASN A 161 -24.66 26.66 -14.14
C ASN A 161 -23.89 25.97 -15.26
N PHE A 162 -24.61 25.70 -16.33
CA PHE A 162 -24.09 24.92 -17.43
C PHE A 162 -23.95 25.78 -18.67
N VAL A 163 -22.82 25.63 -19.36
CA VAL A 163 -22.46 26.48 -20.49
C VAL A 163 -22.91 25.88 -21.83
N ASP A 164 -22.97 24.54 -21.98
CA ASP A 164 -23.37 23.90 -23.24
C ASP A 164 -23.92 22.46 -23.08
N PRO A 165 -25.24 22.22 -23.30
CA PRO A 165 -25.90 20.90 -23.24
C PRO A 165 -25.52 19.90 -24.30
N SER A 166 -24.69 20.27 -25.26
CA SER A 166 -24.23 19.35 -26.26
C SER A 166 -22.95 18.61 -25.87
N ILE A 167 -22.20 19.07 -24.87
CA ILE A 167 -20.86 18.54 -24.56
C ILE A 167 -20.88 17.70 -23.28
N PRO A 168 -20.49 16.41 -23.34
CA PRO A 168 -20.30 15.58 -22.15
C PRO A 168 -19.33 16.22 -21.15
N ARG A 169 -19.70 16.25 -19.87
CA ARG A 169 -18.85 16.82 -18.81
C ARG A 169 -17.83 15.79 -18.36
N VAL A 170 -16.71 15.74 -19.06
CA VAL A 170 -15.58 14.88 -18.72
C VAL A 170 -15.05 15.28 -17.35
N LEU A 171 -15.06 14.33 -16.42
CA LEU A 171 -14.58 14.49 -15.06
C LEU A 171 -13.08 14.18 -15.00
N LEU A 172 -12.72 12.97 -15.41
CA LEU A 172 -11.37 12.45 -15.28
C LEU A 172 -11.09 11.48 -16.42
N TYR A 173 -9.89 11.55 -16.95
CA TYR A 173 -9.37 10.65 -17.98
C TYR A 173 -7.86 10.48 -17.83
N ARG A 174 -7.30 9.49 -18.52
CA ARG A 174 -5.85 9.25 -18.54
C ARG A 174 -5.30 9.47 -19.94
N ALA A 175 -4.25 10.27 -20.09
CA ALA A 175 -3.66 10.58 -21.40
C ALA A 175 -2.18 10.95 -21.27
N LEU A 176 -1.49 11.11 -22.41
CA LEU A 176 -0.14 11.69 -22.42
C LEU A 176 -0.17 13.21 -22.23
N SER A 177 -1.15 13.87 -22.84
CA SER A 177 -1.34 15.32 -22.85
C SER A 177 -2.79 15.67 -22.53
N PRO A 178 -3.05 16.89 -22.01
CA PRO A 178 -4.41 17.35 -21.80
C PRO A 178 -5.15 17.45 -23.14
N VAL A 179 -6.41 17.03 -23.13
CA VAL A 179 -7.26 16.98 -24.33
C VAL A 179 -8.04 18.27 -24.48
N ILE A 180 -7.96 18.86 -25.66
CA ILE A 180 -8.71 20.07 -26.00
C ILE A 180 -10.03 19.66 -26.67
N LEU A 181 -11.12 19.84 -25.92
CA LEU A 181 -12.48 19.67 -26.41
C LEU A 181 -13.02 20.96 -27.01
N THR A 182 -13.83 20.84 -28.05
CA THR A 182 -14.56 21.94 -28.68
C THR A 182 -16.05 21.66 -28.64
N SER A 183 -16.89 22.65 -28.93
CA SER A 183 -18.35 22.50 -29.02
C SER A 183 -18.81 21.48 -30.07
N SER A 184 -17.92 21.06 -30.97
CA SER A 184 -18.22 20.00 -31.93
C SER A 184 -18.10 18.58 -31.34
N ASP A 185 -17.48 18.40 -30.18
CA ASP A 185 -17.24 17.07 -29.56
C ASP A 185 -18.45 16.58 -28.75
N THR A 186 -19.59 16.51 -29.42
CA THR A 186 -20.88 16.23 -28.77
C THR A 186 -21.12 14.76 -28.43
N THR A 187 -20.26 13.85 -28.90
CA THR A 187 -20.40 12.41 -28.69
C THR A 187 -19.15 11.80 -28.09
N ILE A 188 -19.35 10.74 -27.29
CA ILE A 188 -18.24 10.03 -26.66
C ILE A 188 -17.28 9.42 -27.68
N GLY A 189 -17.77 9.01 -28.85
CA GLY A 189 -16.92 8.49 -29.93
C GLY A 189 -15.96 9.56 -30.47
N ARG A 190 -16.40 10.82 -30.59
CA ARG A 190 -15.52 11.93 -31.01
C ARG A 190 -14.49 12.26 -29.95
N ILE A 191 -14.90 12.27 -28.68
CA ILE A 191 -14.00 12.47 -27.53
C ILE A 191 -12.95 11.35 -27.46
N ALA A 192 -13.39 10.09 -27.64
CA ALA A 192 -12.52 8.92 -27.66
C ALA A 192 -11.43 9.01 -28.73
N ASN A 193 -11.78 9.48 -29.94
CA ASN A 193 -10.82 9.66 -31.03
C ASN A 193 -9.72 10.68 -30.71
N LYS A 194 -9.96 11.61 -29.79
CA LYS A 194 -8.96 12.56 -29.30
C LYS A 194 -8.09 12.00 -28.17
N MET A 195 -8.43 10.83 -27.65
CA MET A 195 -7.77 10.16 -26.53
C MET A 195 -7.32 8.74 -26.91
N PRO A 196 -6.50 8.55 -27.97
CA PRO A 196 -6.19 7.22 -28.51
C PRO A 196 -5.46 6.30 -27.52
N GLN A 197 -4.91 6.86 -26.44
CA GLN A 197 -4.14 6.14 -25.44
C GLN A 197 -4.80 6.22 -24.05
N THR A 198 -6.11 6.40 -23.97
CA THR A 198 -6.81 6.28 -22.69
C THR A 198 -7.32 4.85 -22.47
N ASN A 199 -7.22 4.37 -21.23
CA ASN A 199 -7.86 3.12 -20.81
C ASN A 199 -9.26 3.34 -20.23
N PHE A 200 -9.58 4.55 -19.76
CA PHE A 200 -10.93 4.88 -19.31
C PHE A 200 -11.28 6.37 -19.50
N ILE A 201 -12.56 6.66 -19.46
CA ILE A 201 -13.07 8.03 -19.34
C ILE A 201 -14.29 8.03 -18.43
N LEU A 202 -14.30 8.97 -17.48
CA LEU A 202 -15.43 9.23 -16.60
C LEU A 202 -16.05 10.57 -16.95
N TYR A 203 -17.36 10.61 -17.18
CA TYR A 203 -18.07 11.82 -17.60
C TYR A 203 -19.50 11.82 -17.09
N LEU A 204 -20.13 12.99 -17.12
CA LEU A 204 -21.57 13.13 -16.88
C LEU A 204 -22.29 13.34 -18.20
N ASP A 205 -23.46 12.72 -18.33
CA ASP A 205 -24.42 13.06 -19.37
C ASP A 205 -24.78 14.56 -19.25
N PRO A 206 -24.77 15.30 -20.38
CA PRO A 206 -24.99 16.75 -20.33
C PRO A 206 -26.43 17.14 -19.95
N TYR A 207 -27.41 16.26 -20.15
CA TYR A 207 -28.83 16.54 -19.89
C TYR A 207 -29.28 16.01 -18.53
N THR A 208 -28.94 14.77 -18.21
CA THR A 208 -29.50 14.09 -17.03
C THR A 208 -28.61 14.19 -15.79
N ASN A 209 -27.36 14.65 -15.93
CA ASN A 209 -26.34 14.51 -14.87
C ASN A 209 -26.15 13.05 -14.45
N ASP A 210 -26.34 12.10 -15.36
CA ASP A 210 -26.04 10.71 -15.06
C ASP A 210 -24.53 10.47 -15.20
N LEU A 211 -23.95 9.77 -14.24
CA LEU A 211 -22.54 9.40 -14.29
C LEU A 211 -22.34 8.20 -15.22
N MET A 212 -21.41 8.36 -16.16
CA MET A 212 -21.04 7.37 -17.15
C MET A 212 -19.54 7.07 -17.06
N ALA A 213 -19.18 5.80 -17.21
CA ALA A 213 -17.80 5.34 -17.24
C ALA A 213 -17.61 4.43 -18.44
N ASN A 214 -16.61 4.73 -19.27
CA ASN A 214 -16.24 3.88 -20.39
C ASN A 214 -14.82 3.38 -20.20
N VAL A 215 -14.60 2.10 -20.47
CA VAL A 215 -13.28 1.45 -20.47
C VAL A 215 -12.98 0.98 -21.88
N TYR A 216 -11.77 1.27 -22.34
CA TYR A 216 -11.29 0.84 -23.64
C TYR A 216 -10.49 -0.45 -23.46
N VAL A 217 -10.89 -1.51 -24.16
CA VAL A 217 -10.30 -2.85 -24.03
C VAL A 217 -9.71 -3.33 -25.35
N MET A 218 -8.60 -4.06 -25.26
CA MET A 218 -8.06 -4.85 -26.36
C MET A 218 -8.71 -6.23 -26.38
N PRO A 219 -9.29 -6.68 -27.51
CA PRO A 219 -9.86 -8.02 -27.62
C PRO A 219 -8.85 -9.11 -27.27
N SER A 220 -9.28 -10.17 -26.56
CA SER A 220 -8.44 -11.33 -26.22
C SER A 220 -7.81 -11.98 -27.46
N ASP A 221 -8.56 -12.02 -28.56
CA ASP A 221 -8.17 -12.69 -29.80
C ASP A 221 -7.07 -11.93 -30.55
N ALA A 222 -6.94 -10.63 -30.27
CA ALA A 222 -5.85 -9.80 -30.79
C ALA A 222 -4.50 -10.08 -30.11
N LEU A 223 -4.50 -10.71 -28.92
CA LEU A 223 -3.29 -11.09 -28.19
C LEU A 223 -2.76 -12.47 -28.61
N SER A 224 -3.60 -13.34 -29.21
CA SER A 224 -3.22 -14.69 -29.64
C SER A 224 -2.60 -14.75 -31.04
N GLY A 225 -2.28 -13.59 -31.66
CA GLY A 225 -1.64 -13.51 -32.96
C GLY A 225 -0.21 -14.05 -32.95
N SER A 226 -0.08 -15.38 -33.00
CA SER A 226 1.15 -16.04 -33.44
C SER A 226 1.50 -15.51 -34.83
N PRO A 227 2.70 -14.95 -35.06
CA PRO A 227 3.10 -14.43 -36.36
C PRO A 227 3.42 -15.60 -37.30
N SER A 228 2.40 -16.34 -37.75
CA SER A 228 2.55 -17.49 -38.65
C SER A 228 2.11 -17.18 -40.08
N GLY A 229 2.37 -15.96 -40.57
CA GLY A 229 2.08 -15.54 -41.93
C GLY A 229 3.27 -14.79 -42.52
N SER A 230 3.95 -15.43 -43.47
CA SER A 230 5.09 -14.88 -44.19
C SER A 230 4.71 -13.58 -44.92
N PRO A 231 5.46 -12.47 -44.77
CA PRO A 231 5.12 -11.19 -45.38
C PRO A 231 5.60 -11.17 -46.83
N SER A 232 4.76 -11.59 -47.78
CA SER A 232 4.98 -11.36 -49.21
C SER A 232 3.77 -10.66 -49.82
N GLY A 233 3.66 -9.36 -49.59
CA GLY A 233 2.63 -8.51 -50.18
C GLY A 233 2.81 -7.06 -49.75
N THR A 234 3.01 -6.18 -50.73
CA THR A 234 3.18 -4.74 -50.57
C THR A 234 2.01 -4.10 -49.80
N PRO A 235 2.24 -3.36 -48.71
CA PRO A 235 1.17 -2.80 -47.89
C PRO A 235 0.72 -1.43 -48.45
N SER A 236 -0.47 -1.39 -49.07
CA SER A 236 -1.17 -0.15 -49.42
C SER A 236 -2.55 -0.02 -48.74
N GLY A 237 -2.83 -0.84 -47.72
CA GLY A 237 -4.06 -0.77 -46.93
C GLY A 237 -3.82 -0.15 -45.56
N SER A 238 -4.65 0.82 -45.20
CA SER A 238 -4.80 1.36 -43.85
C SER A 238 -4.73 0.22 -42.82
N PRO A 239 -3.92 0.32 -41.74
CA PRO A 239 -3.75 -0.78 -40.80
C PRO A 239 -5.12 -1.08 -40.20
N SER A 240 -5.71 -2.22 -40.55
CA SER A 240 -6.86 -2.80 -39.85
C SER A 240 -6.37 -3.36 -38.50
N GLY A 241 -5.74 -2.48 -37.74
CA GLY A 241 -5.18 -2.73 -36.42
C GLY A 241 -6.31 -3.05 -35.45
N SER A 242 -6.02 -3.95 -34.52
CA SER A 242 -6.87 -4.43 -33.44
C SER A 242 -7.92 -3.39 -33.03
N SER A 243 -9.18 -3.69 -33.32
CA SER A 243 -10.29 -2.80 -33.03
C SER A 243 -10.42 -2.65 -31.52
N VAL A 244 -9.99 -1.49 -31.01
CA VAL A 244 -10.26 -1.08 -29.64
C VAL A 244 -11.77 -1.15 -29.42
N ARG A 245 -12.19 -1.93 -28.44
CA ARG A 245 -13.61 -2.04 -28.06
C ARG A 245 -13.87 -1.16 -26.86
N VAL A 246 -15.00 -0.45 -26.88
CA VAL A 246 -15.47 0.35 -25.75
C VAL A 246 -16.48 -0.46 -24.95
N ILE A 247 -16.20 -0.69 -23.67
CA ILE A 247 -17.17 -1.22 -22.71
C ILE A 247 -17.73 -0.04 -21.94
N SER A 248 -19.02 0.24 -22.15
CA SER A 248 -19.73 1.33 -21.47
C SER A 248 -20.46 0.78 -20.26
N MET A 249 -20.27 1.41 -19.10
CA MET A 249 -21.00 1.09 -17.89
C MET A 249 -22.45 1.62 -17.99
N PRO A 250 -23.45 0.87 -17.48
CA PRO A 250 -24.79 1.41 -17.32
C PRO A 250 -24.76 2.70 -16.48
N SER A 251 -25.44 3.74 -16.95
CA SER A 251 -25.46 5.04 -16.28
C SER A 251 -25.89 4.95 -14.81
N ILE A 252 -25.22 5.69 -13.93
CA ILE A 252 -25.63 5.91 -12.53
C ILE A 252 -26.47 7.18 -12.50
N LYS A 253 -27.74 7.05 -12.10
CA LYS A 253 -28.72 8.11 -12.26
C LYS A 253 -28.59 9.19 -11.21
N ASN A 254 -28.80 10.44 -11.63
CA ASN A 254 -28.98 11.61 -10.76
C ASN A 254 -27.88 11.78 -9.71
N VAL A 255 -26.62 11.93 -10.13
CA VAL A 255 -25.56 12.21 -9.14
C VAL A 255 -25.79 13.56 -8.44
N PRO A 256 -25.35 13.74 -7.18
CA PRO A 256 -25.62 14.96 -6.42
C PRO A 256 -25.12 16.23 -7.11
N ILE A 257 -25.94 17.28 -7.12
CA ILE A 257 -25.61 18.61 -7.67
C ILE A 257 -25.58 19.61 -6.52
N LYS A 258 -24.65 20.58 -6.56
CA LYS A 258 -24.40 21.56 -5.48
C LYS A 258 -24.05 20.94 -4.11
N THR A 259 -23.80 19.64 -4.07
CA THR A 259 -23.36 18.92 -2.88
C THR A 259 -22.13 18.10 -3.26
N PRO A 260 -20.98 18.29 -2.61
CA PRO A 260 -19.80 17.46 -2.86
C PRO A 260 -20.09 15.98 -2.60
N PHE A 261 -19.59 15.12 -3.47
CA PHE A 261 -19.65 13.67 -3.30
C PHE A 261 -18.34 13.03 -3.76
N ARG A 262 -18.02 11.85 -3.23
CA ARG A 262 -16.81 11.12 -3.59
C ARG A 262 -17.13 10.05 -4.60
N ILE A 263 -16.36 10.01 -5.70
CA ILE A 263 -16.36 8.88 -6.63
C ILE A 263 -15.13 8.04 -6.34
N THR A 264 -15.30 6.73 -6.22
CA THR A 264 -14.19 5.77 -6.21
C THR A 264 -14.38 4.79 -7.36
N MET A 265 -13.38 4.66 -8.22
CA MET A 265 -13.36 3.71 -9.34
C MET A 265 -12.26 2.68 -9.10
N MET A 266 -12.61 1.41 -9.13
CA MET A 266 -11.67 0.30 -9.15
C MET A 266 -11.68 -0.31 -10.55
N LEU A 267 -10.53 -0.27 -11.22
CA LEU A 267 -10.36 -0.89 -12.54
C LEU A 267 -9.39 -2.06 -12.41
N SER A 268 -9.89 -3.26 -12.65
CA SER A 268 -9.10 -4.50 -12.77
C SER A 268 -9.05 -4.97 -14.21
N ASP A 269 -8.34 -6.06 -14.47
CA ASP A 269 -8.30 -6.68 -15.80
C ASP A 269 -9.64 -7.29 -16.24
N ILE A 270 -10.51 -7.64 -15.29
CA ILE A 270 -11.75 -8.39 -15.54
C ILE A 270 -13.02 -7.63 -15.17
N LEU A 271 -12.89 -6.54 -14.41
CA LEU A 271 -14.02 -5.85 -13.79
C LEU A 271 -13.74 -4.36 -13.59
N LEU A 272 -14.73 -3.53 -13.88
CA LEU A 272 -14.83 -2.14 -13.47
C LEU A 272 -15.88 -2.02 -12.36
N GLU A 273 -15.53 -1.38 -11.25
CA GLU A 273 -16.48 -1.00 -10.21
C GLU A 273 -16.45 0.50 -9.96
N VAL A 274 -17.63 1.08 -9.73
CA VAL A 274 -17.81 2.49 -9.39
C VAL A 274 -18.63 2.59 -8.12
N TYR A 275 -18.10 3.36 -7.17
CA TYR A 275 -18.67 3.63 -5.87
C TYR A 275 -18.93 5.14 -5.73
N ILE A 276 -20.00 5.49 -5.03
CA ILE A 276 -20.32 6.86 -4.62
C ILE A 276 -20.40 6.89 -3.10
N ASN A 277 -19.63 7.77 -2.47
CA ASN A 277 -19.55 7.91 -1.01
C ASN A 277 -19.26 6.59 -0.26
N GLY A 278 -18.48 5.70 -0.90
CA GLY A 278 -18.14 4.38 -0.37
C GLY A 278 -19.13 3.27 -0.71
N ASP A 279 -20.32 3.59 -1.23
CA ASP A 279 -21.34 2.61 -1.60
C ASP A 279 -21.19 2.17 -3.05
N LEU A 280 -21.21 0.85 -3.29
CA LEU A 280 -21.12 0.27 -4.62
C LEU A 280 -22.35 0.65 -5.44
N GLN A 281 -22.15 1.35 -6.56
CA GLN A 281 -23.23 1.77 -7.45
C GLN A 281 -23.35 0.84 -8.65
N LYS A 282 -22.22 0.47 -9.26
CA LYS A 282 -22.15 -0.37 -10.46
C LYS A 282 -20.90 -1.24 -10.45
N SER A 283 -21.06 -2.43 -11.02
CA SER A 283 -20.01 -3.41 -11.26
C SER A 283 -20.22 -3.98 -12.66
N VAL A 284 -19.21 -3.89 -13.53
CA VAL A 284 -19.31 -4.26 -14.94
C VAL A 284 -18.15 -5.17 -15.33
N PRO A 285 -18.41 -6.40 -15.79
CA PRO A 285 -17.36 -7.29 -16.24
C PRO A 285 -16.78 -6.81 -17.58
N LEU A 286 -15.45 -6.85 -17.69
CA LEU A 286 -14.71 -6.52 -18.90
C LEU A 286 -14.61 -7.77 -19.79
N ILE A 287 -15.76 -8.24 -20.27
CA ILE A 287 -15.83 -9.49 -21.06
C ILE A 287 -15.16 -9.26 -22.41
N GLY A 288 -14.28 -10.19 -22.81
CA GLY A 288 -13.71 -10.26 -24.15
C GLY A 288 -12.47 -9.40 -24.37
N GLY A 289 -11.84 -8.86 -23.32
CA GLY A 289 -10.60 -8.12 -23.45
C GLY A 289 -10.11 -7.51 -22.13
N SER A 290 -8.83 -7.13 -22.09
CA SER A 290 -8.24 -6.39 -20.97
C SER A 290 -8.17 -4.90 -21.29
N PRO A 291 -8.19 -4.00 -20.29
CA PRO A 291 -7.99 -2.57 -20.51
C PRO A 291 -6.74 -2.30 -21.36
N ILE A 292 -6.82 -1.33 -22.26
CA ILE A 292 -5.68 -0.93 -23.10
C ILE A 292 -4.50 -0.54 -22.21
N THR A 293 -3.30 -1.00 -22.59
CA THR A 293 -2.06 -0.56 -21.98
C THR A 293 -1.82 0.92 -22.30
N VAL A 294 -1.87 1.75 -21.26
CA VAL A 294 -1.51 3.16 -21.36
C VAL A 294 0.01 3.32 -21.16
N PRO A 295 0.69 4.22 -21.91
CA PRO A 295 2.09 4.54 -21.66
C PRO A 295 2.38 4.90 -20.20
N SER A 296 3.55 4.51 -19.69
CA SER A 296 3.96 4.75 -18.30
C SER A 296 4.12 6.22 -17.93
N ASN A 297 4.30 7.10 -18.92
CA ASN A 297 4.38 8.56 -18.78
C ASN A 297 3.03 9.28 -18.94
N SER A 298 1.92 8.54 -18.99
CA SER A 298 0.58 9.11 -18.97
C SER A 298 0.19 9.58 -17.57
N ASN A 299 -0.61 10.64 -17.53
CA ASN A 299 -1.12 11.22 -16.29
C ASN A 299 -2.64 11.23 -16.27
N PHE A 300 -3.19 11.44 -15.07
CA PHE A 300 -4.61 11.68 -14.89
C PHE A 300 -4.88 13.17 -15.07
N TYR A 301 -5.77 13.49 -15.99
CA TYR A 301 -6.16 14.87 -16.27
C TYR A 301 -7.56 15.13 -15.74
N GLY A 302 -7.72 16.30 -15.15
CA GLY A 302 -8.99 16.81 -14.66
C GLY A 302 -9.90 17.27 -15.82
N PRO A 303 -10.99 17.96 -15.50
CA PRO A 303 -11.96 18.39 -16.50
C PRO A 303 -11.31 19.27 -17.58
N PRO A 304 -11.61 19.03 -18.87
CA PRO A 304 -11.20 19.94 -19.95
C PRO A 304 -11.70 21.37 -19.73
N SER A 305 -10.97 22.38 -20.21
CA SER A 305 -11.27 23.81 -19.97
C SER A 305 -12.70 24.22 -20.32
N ILE A 306 -13.29 23.67 -21.39
CA ILE A 306 -14.67 23.98 -21.80
C ILE A 306 -15.73 23.51 -20.81
N VAL A 307 -15.43 22.50 -19.97
CA VAL A 307 -16.34 21.99 -18.92
C VAL A 307 -15.86 22.29 -17.50
N GLY A 308 -14.63 22.79 -17.34
CA GLY A 308 -13.98 23.00 -16.03
C GLY A 308 -14.65 24.04 -15.12
N GLN A 309 -15.56 24.87 -15.65
CA GLN A 309 -16.40 25.73 -14.82
C GLN A 309 -17.61 24.97 -14.24
N SER A 310 -18.12 23.95 -14.94
CA SER A 310 -19.33 23.21 -14.52
C SER A 310 -19.07 22.11 -13.50
N VAL A 311 -17.84 21.62 -13.43
CA VAL A 311 -17.43 20.54 -12.54
C VAL A 311 -16.08 20.89 -11.93
N ALA A 312 -15.99 20.77 -10.61
CA ALA A 312 -14.75 20.84 -9.88
C ALA A 312 -14.38 19.47 -9.28
N ILE A 313 -13.09 19.15 -9.29
CA ILE A 313 -12.53 17.93 -8.70
C ILE A 313 -11.51 18.32 -7.62
N SER A 314 -11.43 17.55 -6.54
CA SER A 314 -10.40 17.72 -5.50
C SER A 314 -9.97 16.35 -4.92
N ASN A 315 -8.88 16.35 -4.15
CA ASN A 315 -8.44 15.22 -3.32
C ASN A 315 -8.29 13.90 -4.12
N LEU A 316 -7.72 14.00 -5.31
CA LEU A 316 -7.52 12.85 -6.20
C LEU A 316 -6.48 11.90 -5.59
N SER A 317 -6.95 10.75 -5.15
CA SER A 317 -6.18 9.67 -4.56
C SER A 317 -6.04 8.52 -5.55
N PHE A 318 -4.85 7.93 -5.63
CA PHE A 318 -4.52 6.80 -6.50
C PHE A 318 -3.87 5.70 -5.69
N TRP A 319 -4.27 4.46 -5.93
CA TRP A 319 -3.64 3.24 -5.42
C TRP A 319 -3.27 2.38 -6.62
N ASN A 320 -2.02 1.98 -6.76
CA ASN A 320 -1.54 1.06 -7.82
C ASN A 320 -2.01 -0.40 -7.63
N THR A 321 -3.08 -0.61 -6.86
CA THR A 321 -3.69 -1.91 -6.57
C THR A 321 -5.21 -1.76 -6.52
N PRO A 322 -5.97 -2.81 -6.89
CA PRO A 322 -7.41 -2.80 -6.70
C PRO A 322 -7.71 -2.93 -5.21
N LEU A 323 -8.47 -1.99 -4.66
CA LEU A 323 -8.95 -2.04 -3.28
C LEU A 323 -10.16 -2.98 -3.18
N SER A 324 -10.29 -3.67 -2.05
CA SER A 324 -11.51 -4.42 -1.74
C SER A 324 -12.68 -3.47 -1.46
N SER A 325 -13.92 -3.91 -1.68
CA SER A 325 -15.12 -3.11 -1.38
C SER A 325 -15.17 -2.64 0.07
N HIS A 326 -14.61 -3.43 1.01
CA HIS A 326 -14.51 -3.05 2.40
C HIS A 326 -13.57 -1.86 2.59
N SER A 327 -12.36 -1.92 2.03
CA SER A 327 -11.42 -0.78 2.07
C SER A 327 -12.00 0.45 1.36
N ILE A 328 -12.70 0.28 0.25
CA ILE A 328 -13.36 1.38 -0.46
C ILE A 328 -14.45 2.01 0.42
N ARG A 329 -15.24 1.23 1.16
CA ARG A 329 -16.19 1.78 2.13
C ARG A 329 -15.49 2.58 3.21
N THR A 330 -14.33 2.13 3.71
CA THR A 330 -13.61 2.87 4.75
C THR A 330 -13.00 4.18 4.23
N TYR A 331 -12.35 4.17 3.06
CA TYR A 331 -11.71 5.37 2.47
C TYR A 331 -12.71 6.28 1.74
N GLY A 332 -13.80 5.72 1.25
CA GLY A 332 -14.79 6.37 0.40
C GLY A 332 -15.88 7.12 1.16
N LYS A 333 -15.95 6.97 2.49
CA LYS A 333 -16.92 7.68 3.32
C LYS A 333 -16.71 9.19 3.22
N GLU A 334 -17.74 9.83 2.66
CA GLU A 334 -17.96 11.28 2.49
C GLU A 334 -16.86 12.06 1.73
N ALA A 335 -17.29 13.04 0.94
CA ALA A 335 -16.38 13.96 0.29
C ALA A 335 -15.61 14.76 1.33
N PHE A 336 -14.33 15.03 1.06
CA PHE A 336 -13.50 15.80 1.99
C PHE A 336 -14.00 17.24 2.00
N ASN A 337 -14.38 17.72 3.19
CA ASN A 337 -14.59 19.11 3.57
C ASN A 337 -15.21 20.02 2.48
N SER A 338 -16.52 20.26 2.57
CA SER A 338 -17.27 21.15 1.65
C SER A 338 -16.70 22.56 1.52
N THR A 339 -15.86 23.01 2.46
CA THR A 339 -15.19 24.31 2.38
C THR A 339 -14.26 24.43 1.17
N VAL A 340 -13.76 23.33 0.61
CA VAL A 340 -12.88 23.36 -0.58
C VAL A 340 -13.65 23.82 -1.84
N PHE A 341 -14.96 23.57 -1.90
CA PHE A 341 -15.80 23.84 -3.06
C PHE A 341 -16.63 25.13 -2.95
N THR A 342 -16.53 25.86 -1.84
CA THR A 342 -17.38 27.01 -1.52
C THR A 342 -16.65 28.36 -1.48
N ASN A 343 -15.35 28.38 -1.75
CA ASN A 343 -14.54 29.60 -1.91
C ASN A 343 -14.55 30.06 -3.37
#